data_AF-M5RAC4-F1
#
_entry.id   AF-M5RAC4-F1
#
_cell.length_a   1.000
_cell.length_b   1.000
_cell.length_c   1.000
_cell.angle_alpha   90.00
_cell.angle_beta   90.00
_cell.angle_gamma   90.00
#
_symmetry.space_group_name_H-M   'P 1'
#
loop_
_entity.id
_entity.type
_entity.pdbx_description
1 polymer ?
#
loop_
_entity_poly.entity_id
_entity_poly.type
_entity_poly.pdbx_seq_one_letter_code
_entity_poly.pdbx_strand_id
1 'polypeptide(L)'
;MNHTMNLLSGALLSVSISALSLGGVSVAKADTKTGEAKSAEKKTLETDDKGRAVQRDTDQRPDETRGWFVVAKATYWPLCYDALDRLEESRALVGKGQNDKLALSLEKNAAWLGLAASAAMTNGHAGINSCADRLEELAIALRNDEDVPSDQVIHDCITLGELCMAKSHVLRADAPDQADVKLDHKPLKSKATAATLKEAEKEIRRAQMDARIAQYRYDAGQSVRHLAVAQAYLQEAAKAAGFAVPKTISAELPEADSFNDRDDITEEYDAAVRPRTEEMLAFIDKQRKSLIATIDGN
;
A
#
# COMPACT_ATOMS: atom_id res chain seq x y z
N MET A 1 32.05 14.05 56.37
CA MET A 1 32.91 14.97 55.57
C MET A 1 32.31 14.91 54.16
N ASN A 2 31.55 15.90 53.67
CA ASN A 2 31.98 17.27 53.28
C ASN A 2 33.10 17.18 52.23
N HIS A 3 33.07 17.76 51.01
CA HIS A 3 32.10 18.60 50.25
C HIS A 3 32.31 18.28 48.73
N THR A 4 31.61 18.77 47.68
CA THR A 4 30.55 19.81 47.49
C THR A 4 29.77 19.52 46.19
N MET A 5 28.64 20.20 45.94
CA MET A 5 28.12 20.42 44.56
C MET A 5 28.89 21.56 43.88
N ASN A 6 28.90 21.64 42.55
CA ASN A 6 29.29 22.86 41.84
C ASN A 6 28.28 23.19 40.72
N LEU A 7 27.68 24.38 40.80
CA LEU A 7 26.68 24.92 39.89
C LEU A 7 27.20 26.25 39.32
N LEU A 8 27.32 26.34 38.00
CA LEU A 8 27.43 27.58 37.22
C LEU A 8 26.58 27.33 35.97
N SER A 9 25.48 28.08 35.73
CA SER A 9 25.46 29.46 35.23
C SER A 9 26.18 29.61 33.88
N GLY A 10 25.59 30.09 32.79
CA GLY A 10 24.24 30.61 32.59
C GLY A 10 24.24 31.64 31.45
N ALA A 11 23.31 31.54 30.49
CA ALA A 11 23.11 32.57 29.46
C ALA A 11 21.73 32.42 28.80
N LEU A 12 20.78 33.27 29.18
CA LEU A 12 19.55 33.52 28.42
C LEU A 12 19.87 34.57 27.34
N LEU A 13 19.49 34.30 26.09
CA LEU A 13 19.57 35.27 25.00
C LEU A 13 18.16 35.61 24.52
N SER A 14 17.66 36.75 25.01
CA SER A 14 16.44 37.39 24.53
C SER A 14 16.71 38.10 23.21
N VAL A 15 15.76 38.02 22.27
CA VAL A 15 15.70 38.91 21.11
C VAL A 15 14.34 39.60 21.09
N SER A 16 14.38 40.92 20.91
CA SER A 16 13.28 41.83 21.25
C SER A 16 12.15 41.85 20.21
N ILE A 17 10.93 42.00 20.71
CA ILE A 17 9.78 42.49 19.92
C ILE A 17 9.92 44.01 19.78
N SER A 18 9.59 44.56 18.61
CA SER A 18 9.32 45.99 18.42
C SER A 18 8.24 46.17 17.36
N ALA A 19 7.40 47.17 17.54
CA ALA A 19 6.05 47.21 16.96
C ALA A 19 5.82 48.43 16.05
N LEU A 20 4.88 48.25 15.11
CA LEU A 20 4.10 49.23 14.34
C LEU A 20 4.80 50.47 13.73
N SER A 21 4.58 50.64 12.42
CA SER A 21 4.22 51.95 11.86
C SER A 21 2.99 51.82 10.96
N LEU A 22 2.09 52.81 11.05
CA LEU A 22 0.85 52.91 10.28
C LEU A 22 1.05 53.83 9.07
N GLY A 23 0.33 53.56 7.98
CA GLY A 23 -0.04 54.58 6.97
C GLY A 23 0.41 54.27 5.54
N GLY A 24 -0.57 54.04 4.65
CA GLY A 24 -0.30 53.90 3.21
C GLY A 24 -1.46 53.25 2.45
N VAL A 25 -2.54 53.99 2.19
CA VAL A 25 -3.57 53.56 1.23
C VAL A 25 -3.02 53.72 -0.19
N SER A 26 -3.03 52.65 -0.98
CA SER A 26 -2.84 52.73 -2.43
C SER A 26 -3.83 51.82 -3.16
N VAL A 27 -4.26 52.27 -4.34
CA VAL A 27 -5.44 51.77 -5.05
C VAL A 27 -5.14 50.47 -5.79
N ALA A 28 -6.11 49.56 -5.78
CA ALA A 28 -6.02 48.30 -6.52
C ALA A 28 -5.84 48.53 -8.03
N LYS A 29 -4.87 47.81 -8.60
CA LYS A 29 -4.81 47.56 -10.05
C LYS A 29 -5.00 46.07 -10.28
N ALA A 30 -5.99 45.72 -11.09
CA ALA A 30 -6.26 44.34 -11.43
C ALA A 30 -5.28 43.90 -12.52
N ASP A 31 -4.21 43.22 -12.13
CA ASP A 31 -3.32 42.53 -13.08
C ASP A 31 -3.77 41.07 -13.23
N THR A 32 -4.29 40.77 -14.42
CA THR A 32 -4.59 39.42 -14.88
C THR A 32 -3.34 38.54 -14.83
N LYS A 33 -3.27 37.61 -13.88
CA LYS A 33 -2.33 36.49 -13.97
C LYS A 33 -2.88 35.42 -14.91
N THR A 34 -2.37 35.46 -16.15
CA THR A 34 -2.27 34.29 -17.02
C THR A 34 -1.62 33.12 -16.28
N GLY A 35 -2.04 31.90 -16.60
CA GLY A 35 -1.67 30.72 -15.83
C GLY A 35 -0.18 30.41 -15.82
N GLU A 36 0.33 30.06 -14.63
CA GLU A 36 1.50 29.21 -14.49
C GLU A 36 0.96 27.80 -14.22
N ALA A 37 1.02 26.94 -15.22
CA ALA A 37 0.83 25.52 -14.99
C ALA A 37 1.91 25.07 -14.00
N LYS A 38 1.49 24.49 -12.88
CA LYS A 38 2.32 23.63 -12.02
C LYS A 38 3.04 22.60 -12.89
N SER A 39 4.23 22.90 -13.40
CA SER A 39 5.09 21.89 -14.02
C SER A 39 5.31 20.83 -12.97
N ALA A 40 4.66 19.68 -13.13
CA ALA A 40 4.85 18.54 -12.25
C ALA A 40 6.34 18.19 -12.29
N GLU A 41 7.03 18.46 -11.18
CA GLU A 41 8.41 18.08 -11.01
C GLU A 41 8.42 16.55 -11.02
N LYS A 42 8.95 15.95 -12.09
CA LYS A 42 8.85 14.51 -12.32
C LYS A 42 9.58 13.80 -11.18
N LYS A 43 8.83 13.35 -10.17
CA LYS A 43 9.34 12.59 -9.03
C LYS A 43 10.02 11.35 -9.58
N THR A 44 11.35 11.33 -9.52
CA THR A 44 12.13 10.15 -9.88
C THR A 44 11.65 9.00 -8.98
N LEU A 45 11.24 7.89 -9.59
CA LEU A 45 11.01 6.64 -8.85
C LEU A 45 12.32 6.30 -8.11
N GLU A 46 12.36 6.47 -6.79
CA GLU A 46 13.43 5.90 -5.98
C GLU A 46 13.35 4.37 -6.15
N THR A 47 14.50 3.73 -6.36
CA THR A 47 14.63 2.27 -6.35
C THR A 47 15.41 1.85 -5.12
N ASP A 48 15.04 0.72 -4.52
CA ASP A 48 15.87 0.12 -3.48
C ASP A 48 17.16 -0.51 -4.05
N ASP A 49 17.99 -1.05 -3.16
CA ASP A 49 19.27 -1.73 -3.49
C ASP A 49 19.07 -2.97 -4.39
N LYS A 50 17.84 -3.46 -4.57
CA LYS A 50 17.45 -4.56 -5.46
C LYS A 50 16.83 -4.08 -6.77
N GLY A 51 16.76 -2.77 -7.01
CA GLY A 51 16.18 -2.16 -8.21
C GLY A 51 14.64 -2.17 -8.25
N ARG A 52 13.98 -2.44 -7.11
CA ARG A 52 12.51 -2.44 -7.00
C ARG A 52 12.02 -1.01 -6.78
N ALA A 53 10.88 -0.66 -7.38
CA ALA A 53 10.32 0.68 -7.28
C ALA A 53 9.81 0.96 -5.85
N VAL A 54 10.42 1.92 -5.16
CA VAL A 54 10.03 2.40 -3.82
C VAL A 54 9.62 3.85 -3.91
N GLN A 55 8.35 4.13 -4.23
CA GLN A 55 7.83 5.49 -4.12
C GLN A 55 7.68 5.89 -2.64
N ARG A 56 8.51 6.84 -2.18
CA ARG A 56 8.27 7.55 -0.92
C ARG A 56 7.00 8.38 -1.04
N ASP A 57 5.96 7.95 -0.34
CA ASP A 57 4.70 8.67 -0.32
C ASP A 57 4.88 10.02 0.38
N THR A 58 4.87 11.09 -0.43
CA THR A 58 4.84 12.49 0.00
C THR A 58 3.51 13.14 -0.38
N ASP A 59 2.55 12.32 -0.83
CA ASP A 59 1.29 12.77 -1.38
C ASP A 59 0.32 13.10 -0.23
N GLN A 60 -0.06 14.37 -0.11
CA GLN A 60 -1.05 14.79 0.89
C GLN A 60 -2.40 14.17 0.54
N ARG A 61 -2.91 13.32 1.44
CA ARG A 61 -4.22 12.68 1.30
C ARG A 61 -5.33 13.74 1.24
N PRO A 62 -6.29 13.64 0.30
CA PRO A 62 -7.34 14.65 0.15
C PRO A 62 -8.41 14.66 1.25
N ASP A 63 -8.50 13.60 2.08
CA ASP A 63 -9.42 13.52 3.21
C ASP A 63 -8.87 12.68 4.38
N GLU A 64 -8.92 13.22 5.60
CA GLU A 64 -8.55 12.55 6.86
C GLU A 64 -9.72 11.81 7.54
N THR A 65 -10.98 12.07 7.17
CA THR A 65 -12.16 11.60 7.93
C THR A 65 -12.29 10.09 8.02
N ARG A 66 -11.68 9.34 7.08
CA ARG A 66 -11.52 7.88 7.15
C ARG A 66 -10.40 7.49 8.12
N GLY A 67 -10.64 7.71 9.42
CA GLY A 67 -10.11 6.99 10.59
C GLY A 67 -8.60 6.98 10.85
N TRP A 68 -8.19 7.16 12.11
CA TRP A 68 -6.80 7.08 12.58
C TRP A 68 -6.04 5.80 12.17
N PHE A 69 -6.73 4.70 11.88
CA PHE A 69 -6.11 3.44 11.43
C PHE A 69 -5.64 3.45 9.96
N VAL A 70 -6.01 4.46 9.16
CA VAL A 70 -5.57 4.58 7.75
C VAL A 70 -4.32 5.46 7.60
N VAL A 71 -3.99 6.27 8.62
CA VAL A 71 -2.81 7.15 8.67
C VAL A 71 -1.49 6.38 8.50
N ALA A 72 -1.49 5.08 8.79
CA ALA A 72 -0.35 4.19 8.59
C ALA A 72 -0.08 3.81 7.12
N LYS A 73 -1.07 3.79 6.22
CA LYS A 73 -0.93 3.04 4.96
C LYS A 73 0.07 3.63 3.96
N ALA A 74 0.20 4.95 3.90
CA ALA A 74 1.11 5.64 2.98
C ALA A 74 2.59 5.58 3.42
N THR A 75 2.86 5.55 4.72
CA THR A 75 4.22 5.68 5.27
C THR A 75 5.01 4.36 5.27
N TYR A 76 4.37 3.24 4.93
CA TYR A 76 4.92 1.89 5.10
C TYR A 76 5.08 1.08 3.80
N TRP A 77 5.11 1.73 2.62
CA TRP A 77 5.44 1.07 1.35
C TRP A 77 6.74 0.22 1.38
N PRO A 78 7.83 0.64 2.04
CA PRO A 78 9.02 -0.23 2.20
C PRO A 78 8.74 -1.55 2.93
N LEU A 79 7.84 -1.56 3.93
CA LEU A 79 7.47 -2.77 4.66
C LEU A 79 6.80 -3.83 3.76
N CYS A 80 6.23 -3.41 2.63
CA CYS A 80 5.65 -4.33 1.64
C CYS A 80 6.73 -5.15 0.92
N TYR A 81 7.97 -4.65 0.82
CA TYR A 81 9.12 -5.37 0.30
C TYR A 81 9.95 -6.05 1.40
N ASP A 82 9.98 -5.53 2.63
CA ASP A 82 10.64 -6.19 3.77
C ASP A 82 10.15 -7.64 3.96
N ALA A 83 8.84 -7.89 3.80
CA ALA A 83 8.27 -9.23 3.92
C ALA A 83 8.69 -10.18 2.77
N LEU A 84 8.92 -9.65 1.55
CA LEU A 84 9.52 -10.41 0.44
C LEU A 84 10.96 -10.77 0.77
N ASP A 85 11.72 -9.81 1.33
CA ASP A 85 13.10 -10.04 1.73
C ASP A 85 13.23 -11.09 2.84
N ARG A 86 12.26 -11.17 3.77
CA ARG A 86 12.21 -12.26 4.77
C ARG A 86 11.86 -13.62 4.17
N LEU A 87 10.99 -13.69 3.16
CA LEU A 87 10.70 -14.92 2.43
C LEU A 87 11.95 -15.41 1.65
N GLU A 88 12.65 -14.52 0.96
CA GLU A 88 13.94 -14.80 0.30
C GLU A 88 15.03 -15.26 1.29
N GLU A 89 15.19 -14.57 2.44
CA GLU A 89 16.12 -14.98 3.50
C GLU A 89 15.80 -16.38 4.03
N SER A 90 14.52 -16.69 4.21
CA SER A 90 14.05 -17.98 4.71
C SER A 90 14.32 -19.09 3.70
N ARG A 91 14.02 -18.84 2.42
CA ARG A 91 14.36 -19.71 1.29
C ARG A 91 15.86 -19.99 1.26
N ALA A 92 16.68 -18.98 1.52
CA ALA A 92 18.13 -19.12 1.58
C ALA A 92 18.65 -19.87 2.83
N LEU A 93 17.82 -20.22 3.81
CA LEU A 93 18.22 -21.00 5.01
C LEU A 93 17.89 -22.50 4.91
N VAL A 94 16.99 -22.89 3.99
CA VAL A 94 16.63 -24.29 3.71
C VAL A 94 17.87 -25.09 3.28
N GLY A 95 17.96 -26.38 3.67
CA GLY A 95 19.09 -27.26 3.38
C GLY A 95 20.43 -26.90 4.05
N LYS A 96 20.53 -25.80 4.81
CA LYS A 96 21.79 -25.36 5.45
C LYS A 96 22.03 -25.93 6.86
N GLY A 97 21.12 -26.75 7.39
CA GLY A 97 21.22 -27.31 8.74
C GLY A 97 21.16 -26.24 9.86
N GLN A 98 20.50 -25.11 9.62
CA GLN A 98 20.36 -24.01 10.59
C GLN A 98 18.91 -23.92 11.10
N ASN A 99 18.37 -25.05 11.59
CA ASN A 99 16.95 -25.23 11.90
C ASN A 99 16.37 -24.12 12.79
N ASP A 100 17.05 -23.75 13.89
CA ASP A 100 16.64 -22.63 14.77
C ASP A 100 16.45 -21.29 14.04
N LYS A 101 17.34 -20.98 13.10
CA LYS A 101 17.28 -19.73 12.33
C LYS A 101 16.21 -19.80 11.26
N LEU A 102 16.05 -20.94 10.61
CA LEU A 102 15.00 -21.18 9.64
C LEU A 102 13.62 -21.05 10.32
N ALA A 103 13.41 -21.75 11.44
CA ALA A 103 12.19 -21.66 12.25
C ALA A 103 11.87 -20.22 12.66
N LEU A 104 12.83 -19.49 13.23
CA LEU A 104 12.66 -18.07 13.58
C LEU A 104 12.34 -17.18 12.36
N SER A 105 12.81 -17.55 11.18
CA SER A 105 12.49 -16.84 9.93
C SER A 105 11.07 -17.16 9.44
N LEU A 106 10.65 -18.43 9.54
CA LEU A 106 9.30 -18.86 9.20
C LEU A 106 8.24 -18.26 10.14
N GLU A 107 8.50 -18.18 11.45
CA GLU A 107 7.64 -17.47 12.43
C GLU A 107 7.41 -16.00 12.04
N LYS A 108 8.47 -15.31 11.58
CA LYS A 108 8.37 -13.92 11.12
C LYS A 108 7.55 -13.82 9.83
N ASN A 109 7.69 -14.77 8.92
CA ASN A 109 6.87 -14.82 7.70
C ASN A 109 5.39 -15.12 8.03
N ALA A 110 5.12 -16.00 8.99
CA ALA A 110 3.77 -16.27 9.48
C ALA A 110 3.13 -14.99 10.07
N ALA A 111 3.88 -14.24 10.88
CA ALA A 111 3.43 -12.94 11.40
C ALA A 111 3.18 -11.92 10.27
N TRP A 112 4.04 -11.84 9.25
CA TRP A 112 3.83 -11.00 8.07
C TRP A 112 2.59 -11.41 7.26
N LEU A 113 2.35 -12.72 7.07
CA LEU A 113 1.15 -13.24 6.41
C LEU A 113 -0.12 -12.92 7.21
N GLY A 114 -0.08 -12.99 8.55
CA GLY A 114 -1.17 -12.56 9.42
C GLY A 114 -1.49 -11.06 9.28
N LEU A 115 -0.45 -10.21 9.25
CA LEU A 115 -0.60 -8.79 8.93
C LEU A 115 -1.15 -8.57 7.52
N ALA A 116 -0.71 -9.34 6.54
CA ALA A 116 -1.18 -9.26 5.16
C ALA A 116 -2.65 -9.72 5.01
N ALA A 117 -3.10 -10.73 5.75
CA ALA A 117 -4.50 -11.15 5.76
C ALA A 117 -5.41 -10.08 6.40
N SER A 118 -4.97 -9.50 7.52
CA SER A 118 -5.63 -8.35 8.16
C SER A 118 -5.68 -7.16 7.21
N ALA A 119 -4.59 -6.89 6.50
CA ALA A 119 -4.53 -5.87 5.46
C ALA A 119 -5.51 -6.19 4.32
N ALA A 120 -5.54 -7.39 3.76
CA ALA A 120 -6.48 -7.75 2.69
C ALA A 120 -7.97 -7.59 3.09
N MET A 121 -8.29 -7.40 4.38
CA MET A 121 -9.65 -7.34 4.94
C MET A 121 -10.47 -8.60 4.62
N THR A 122 -9.77 -9.69 4.33
CA THR A 122 -10.35 -11.01 4.14
C THR A 122 -10.52 -11.66 5.50
N ASN A 123 -11.71 -12.15 5.84
CA ASN A 123 -11.97 -12.89 7.07
C ASN A 123 -11.35 -14.31 7.03
N GLY A 124 -10.04 -14.42 6.76
CA GLY A 124 -9.30 -15.67 6.50
C GLY A 124 -9.55 -16.31 5.13
N HIS A 125 -10.73 -16.10 4.52
CA HIS A 125 -11.19 -16.80 3.31
C HIS A 125 -10.33 -16.67 2.04
N ALA A 126 -9.33 -15.78 1.99
CA ALA A 126 -8.41 -15.72 0.86
C ALA A 126 -7.37 -16.86 0.81
N GLY A 127 -7.20 -17.59 1.91
CA GLY A 127 -6.19 -18.65 2.08
C GLY A 127 -4.85 -18.16 2.67
N ILE A 128 -4.76 -16.89 3.04
CA ILE A 128 -3.52 -16.28 3.57
C ILE A 128 -3.23 -16.77 5.00
N ASN A 129 -4.24 -16.82 5.88
CA ASN A 129 -4.08 -17.34 7.25
C ASN A 129 -3.60 -18.80 7.23
N SER A 130 -4.23 -19.67 6.43
CA SER A 130 -3.83 -21.08 6.32
C SER A 130 -2.40 -21.27 5.80
N CYS A 131 -1.83 -20.28 5.12
CA CYS A 131 -0.41 -20.26 4.78
C CYS A 131 0.46 -19.82 5.97
N ALA A 132 0.00 -18.85 6.77
CA ALA A 132 0.67 -18.45 8.01
C ALA A 132 0.72 -19.60 9.02
N ASP A 133 -0.43 -20.24 9.29
CA ASP A 133 -0.59 -21.39 10.17
C ASP A 133 0.42 -22.50 9.78
N ARG A 134 0.50 -22.83 8.48
CA ARG A 134 1.43 -23.84 7.95
C ARG A 134 2.91 -23.45 8.08
N LEU A 135 3.27 -22.15 8.00
CA LEU A 135 4.65 -21.72 8.28
C LEU A 135 4.99 -21.79 9.77
N GLU A 136 4.02 -21.57 10.67
CA GLU A 136 4.18 -21.73 12.11
C GLU A 136 4.32 -23.21 12.50
N GLU A 137 3.50 -24.11 11.92
CA GLU A 137 3.64 -25.56 12.06
C GLU A 137 5.04 -26.05 11.64
N LEU A 138 5.54 -25.59 10.48
CA LEU A 138 6.90 -25.90 10.03
C LEU A 138 7.98 -25.39 10.99
N ALA A 139 7.81 -24.21 11.57
CA ALA A 139 8.76 -23.66 12.55
C ALA A 139 8.78 -24.50 13.84
N ILE A 140 7.63 -24.98 14.30
CA ILE A 140 7.52 -25.86 15.47
C ILE A 140 8.22 -27.20 15.20
N ALA A 141 7.94 -27.83 14.05
CA ALA A 141 8.61 -29.08 13.64
C ALA A 141 10.14 -28.92 13.62
N LEU A 142 10.65 -27.85 12.99
CA LEU A 142 12.09 -27.55 12.91
C LEU A 142 12.75 -27.28 14.26
N ARG A 143 12.04 -26.72 15.24
CA ARG A 143 12.56 -26.50 16.61
C ARG A 143 12.62 -27.78 17.43
N ASN A 144 11.64 -28.66 17.25
CA ASN A 144 11.54 -29.91 18.00
C ASN A 144 12.40 -31.02 17.38
N ASP A 145 12.80 -30.88 16.11
CA ASP A 145 13.42 -31.92 15.28
C ASP A 145 12.50 -33.15 15.11
N GLU A 146 11.18 -32.91 15.14
CA GLU A 146 10.11 -33.91 15.06
C GLU A 146 9.28 -33.67 13.80
N ASP A 147 9.00 -34.73 13.04
CA ASP A 147 8.20 -34.72 11.79
C ASP A 147 8.58 -33.63 10.76
N VAL A 148 9.86 -33.19 10.76
CA VAL A 148 10.39 -32.19 9.84
C VAL A 148 10.23 -32.66 8.39
N PRO A 149 9.44 -31.97 7.54
CA PRO A 149 9.26 -32.36 6.16
C PRO A 149 10.48 -32.00 5.31
N SER A 150 10.53 -32.53 4.09
CA SER A 150 11.68 -32.34 3.20
C SER A 150 11.94 -30.85 2.88
N ASP A 151 13.20 -30.52 2.60
CA ASP A 151 13.61 -29.18 2.13
C ASP A 151 12.75 -28.66 0.96
N GLN A 152 12.32 -29.55 0.06
CA GLN A 152 11.42 -29.19 -1.05
C GLN A 152 10.05 -28.72 -0.55
N VAL A 153 9.43 -29.45 0.40
CA VAL A 153 8.15 -29.06 1.00
C VAL A 153 8.27 -27.74 1.74
N ILE A 154 9.39 -27.48 2.42
CA ILE A 154 9.66 -26.19 3.07
C ILE A 154 9.82 -25.08 2.02
N HIS A 155 10.56 -25.31 0.93
CA HIS A 155 10.66 -24.38 -0.19
C HIS A 155 9.31 -24.07 -0.85
N ASP A 156 8.46 -25.07 -1.04
CA ASP A 156 7.14 -24.93 -1.63
C ASP A 156 6.22 -24.12 -0.69
N CYS A 157 6.26 -24.36 0.62
CA CYS A 157 5.54 -23.54 1.61
C CYS A 157 6.02 -22.08 1.66
N ILE A 158 7.31 -21.80 1.52
CA ILE A 158 7.82 -20.41 1.42
C ILE A 158 7.31 -19.74 0.12
N THR A 159 7.31 -20.48 -0.99
CA THR A 159 6.78 -20.02 -2.28
C THR A 159 5.27 -19.80 -2.24
N LEU A 160 4.55 -20.60 -1.45
CA LEU A 160 3.14 -20.39 -1.14
C LEU A 160 2.92 -19.07 -0.36
N GLY A 161 3.85 -18.72 0.53
CA GLY A 161 3.88 -17.44 1.23
C GLY A 161 3.99 -16.25 0.27
N GLU A 162 4.91 -16.30 -0.71
CA GLU A 162 5.05 -15.26 -1.74
C GLU A 162 3.77 -15.09 -2.57
N LEU A 163 3.13 -16.19 -2.98
CA LEU A 163 1.83 -16.16 -3.67
C LEU A 163 0.70 -15.56 -2.80
N CYS A 164 0.69 -15.84 -1.50
CA CYS A 164 -0.29 -15.30 -0.56
C CYS A 164 -0.08 -13.79 -0.29
N MET A 165 1.17 -13.34 -0.21
CA MET A 165 1.52 -11.91 -0.13
C MET A 165 1.14 -11.18 -1.41
N ALA A 166 1.43 -11.74 -2.59
CA ALA A 166 0.96 -11.21 -3.86
C ALA A 166 -0.58 -11.06 -3.86
N LYS A 167 -1.31 -12.09 -3.43
CA LYS A 167 -2.78 -12.04 -3.34
C LYS A 167 -3.28 -10.92 -2.44
N SER A 168 -2.67 -10.73 -1.27
CA SER A 168 -3.01 -9.61 -0.36
C SER A 168 -2.91 -8.25 -1.06
N HIS A 169 -1.83 -8.03 -1.79
CA HIS A 169 -1.61 -6.78 -2.53
C HIS A 169 -2.63 -6.60 -3.68
N VAL A 170 -2.94 -7.64 -4.45
CA VAL A 170 -3.94 -7.53 -5.53
C VAL A 170 -5.35 -7.29 -4.95
N LEU A 171 -5.72 -7.94 -3.84
CA LEU A 171 -6.98 -7.66 -3.14
C LEU A 171 -7.05 -6.26 -2.54
N ARG A 172 -5.90 -5.64 -2.23
CA ARG A 172 -5.82 -4.23 -1.87
C ARG A 172 -5.98 -3.30 -3.06
N ALA A 173 -5.48 -3.67 -4.24
CA ALA A 173 -5.69 -2.93 -5.49
C ALA A 173 -7.13 -3.06 -6.03
N ASP A 174 -7.85 -4.12 -5.68
CA ASP A 174 -9.27 -4.34 -6.00
C ASP A 174 -10.24 -3.52 -5.11
N ALA A 175 -9.71 -2.82 -4.09
CA ALA A 175 -10.53 -2.14 -3.09
C ALA A 175 -11.20 -0.78 -3.46
N PRO A 176 -10.85 -0.01 -4.54
CA PRO A 176 -11.47 1.31 -4.75
C PRO A 176 -12.98 1.22 -5.00
N ASP A 177 -13.46 0.14 -5.64
CA ASP A 177 -14.88 0.00 -6.01
C ASP A 177 -15.80 -0.30 -4.80
N GLN A 178 -15.28 -0.80 -3.68
CA GLN A 178 -16.08 -1.07 -2.47
C GLN A 178 -16.37 0.20 -1.65
N ALA A 179 -15.75 1.33 -2.00
CA ALA A 179 -15.96 2.62 -1.37
C ALA A 179 -17.26 3.32 -1.81
N ASP A 180 -17.95 2.80 -2.83
CA ASP A 180 -19.22 3.33 -3.33
C ASP A 180 -20.38 2.99 -2.37
N VAL A 181 -20.30 3.63 -1.20
CA VAL A 181 -21.40 3.72 -0.23
C VAL A 181 -22.58 4.31 -0.98
N LYS A 182 -23.52 3.44 -1.36
CA LYS A 182 -24.78 3.81 -2.01
C LYS A 182 -25.35 5.02 -1.30
N LEU A 183 -25.20 6.18 -1.93
CA LEU A 183 -25.82 7.39 -1.44
C LEU A 183 -27.30 7.17 -1.58
N ASP A 184 -27.93 7.02 -0.42
CA ASP A 184 -29.38 7.02 -0.28
C ASP A 184 -29.85 8.41 -0.70
N HIS A 185 -29.97 8.60 -2.02
CA HIS A 185 -30.38 9.81 -2.71
C HIS A 185 -31.85 10.07 -2.41
N LYS A 186 -32.16 10.33 -1.14
CA LYS A 186 -33.45 10.85 -0.70
C LYS A 186 -33.49 12.31 -1.13
N PRO A 187 -34.22 12.67 -2.21
CA PRO A 187 -34.39 14.06 -2.54
C PRO A 187 -35.03 14.76 -1.34
N LEU A 188 -34.40 15.83 -0.86
CA LEU A 188 -34.94 16.66 0.20
C LEU A 188 -36.29 17.22 -0.28
N LYS A 189 -37.38 16.61 0.18
CA LYS A 189 -38.75 17.10 -0.03
C LYS A 189 -38.96 18.38 0.77
N SER A 190 -38.43 19.49 0.27
CA SER A 190 -38.61 20.82 0.86
C SER A 190 -39.24 21.77 -0.16
N LYS A 191 -40.26 22.51 0.28
CA LYS A 191 -40.94 23.53 -0.53
C LYS A 191 -40.13 24.83 -0.50
N ALA A 192 -39.95 25.42 -1.68
CA ALA A 192 -39.53 26.81 -1.91
C ALA A 192 -38.26 27.29 -1.15
N THR A 193 -37.13 27.31 -1.85
CA THR A 193 -35.89 27.96 -1.41
C THR A 193 -35.45 29.05 -2.39
N ALA A 194 -34.90 30.15 -1.84
CA ALA A 194 -34.45 31.31 -2.60
C ALA A 194 -33.28 30.98 -3.54
N ALA A 195 -33.04 31.81 -4.56
CA ALA A 195 -31.98 31.59 -5.55
C ALA A 195 -30.58 31.41 -4.92
N THR A 196 -30.30 32.12 -3.82
CA THR A 196 -29.06 31.98 -3.03
C THR A 196 -28.85 30.57 -2.47
N LEU A 197 -29.91 29.88 -2.04
CA LEU A 197 -29.83 28.49 -1.57
C LEU A 197 -29.53 27.51 -2.71
N LYS A 198 -30.04 27.79 -3.93
CA LYS A 198 -29.75 26.96 -5.11
C LYS A 198 -28.30 27.10 -5.59
N GLU A 199 -27.74 28.30 -5.55
CA GLU A 199 -26.32 28.49 -5.89
C GLU A 199 -25.40 27.90 -4.82
N ALA A 200 -25.72 28.04 -3.52
CA ALA A 200 -24.99 27.36 -2.45
C ALA A 200 -25.08 25.81 -2.57
N GLU A 201 -26.24 25.26 -2.92
CA GLU A 201 -26.38 23.83 -3.21
C GLU A 201 -25.50 23.37 -4.39
N LYS A 202 -25.38 24.19 -5.46
CA LYS A 202 -24.49 23.87 -6.59
C LYS A 202 -23.02 23.90 -6.17
N GLU A 203 -22.62 24.90 -5.39
CA GLU A 203 -21.25 25.06 -4.89
C GLU A 203 -20.84 23.88 -4.00
N ILE A 204 -21.71 23.49 -3.06
CA ILE A 204 -21.52 22.30 -2.21
C ILE A 204 -21.41 21.03 -3.06
N ARG A 205 -22.29 20.84 -4.06
CA ARG A 205 -22.22 19.67 -4.96
C ARG A 205 -20.92 19.65 -5.76
N ARG A 206 -20.44 20.80 -6.24
CA ARG A 206 -19.18 20.91 -6.98
C ARG A 206 -18.00 20.52 -6.09
N ALA A 207 -17.88 21.11 -4.90
CA ALA A 207 -16.85 20.75 -3.93
C ALA A 207 -16.88 19.25 -3.56
N GLN A 208 -18.07 18.65 -3.43
CA GLN A 208 -18.22 17.21 -3.20
C GLN A 208 -17.81 16.35 -4.40
N MET A 209 -17.97 16.82 -5.63
CA MET A 209 -17.50 16.13 -6.84
C MET A 209 -15.97 16.24 -6.96
N ASP A 210 -15.43 17.44 -6.79
CA ASP A 210 -13.99 17.70 -6.87
C ASP A 210 -13.22 16.88 -5.81
N ALA A 211 -13.73 16.80 -4.58
CA ALA A 211 -13.15 15.97 -3.52
C ALA A 211 -13.19 14.45 -3.83
N ARG A 212 -14.24 13.96 -4.49
CA ARG A 212 -14.32 12.55 -4.93
C ARG A 212 -13.35 12.25 -6.05
N ILE A 213 -13.21 13.15 -7.02
CA ILE A 213 -12.24 13.01 -8.11
C ILE A 213 -10.82 12.95 -7.53
N ALA A 214 -10.49 13.83 -6.57
CA ALA A 214 -9.20 13.79 -5.87
C ALA A 214 -8.97 12.47 -5.10
N GLN A 215 -9.99 11.97 -4.40
CA GLN A 215 -9.90 10.69 -3.69
C GLN A 215 -9.75 9.49 -4.66
N TYR A 216 -10.46 9.50 -5.79
CA TYR A 216 -10.38 8.46 -6.81
C TYR A 216 -9.01 8.43 -7.50
N ARG A 217 -8.42 9.60 -7.81
CA ARG A 217 -7.03 9.72 -8.29
C ARG A 217 -6.03 9.10 -7.31
N TYR A 218 -6.16 9.43 -6.02
CA TYR A 218 -5.32 8.88 -4.96
C TYR A 218 -5.48 7.34 -4.88
N ASP A 219 -6.70 6.82 -4.81
CA ASP A 219 -6.94 5.38 -4.67
C ASP A 219 -6.50 4.59 -5.92
N ALA A 220 -6.63 5.15 -7.13
CA ALA A 220 -6.13 4.57 -8.37
C ALA A 220 -4.59 4.44 -8.36
N GLY A 221 -3.87 5.50 -7.97
CA GLY A 221 -2.42 5.48 -7.83
C GLY A 221 -1.94 4.47 -6.78
N GLN A 222 -2.62 4.38 -5.63
CA GLN A 222 -2.31 3.39 -4.59
C GLN A 222 -2.57 1.95 -5.05
N SER A 223 -3.62 1.72 -5.85
CA SER A 223 -3.92 0.41 -6.44
C SER A 223 -2.81 -0.03 -7.39
N VAL A 224 -2.33 0.87 -8.26
CA VAL A 224 -1.19 0.61 -9.16
C VAL A 224 0.10 0.32 -8.39
N ARG A 225 0.41 1.08 -7.32
CA ARG A 225 1.55 0.80 -6.43
C ARG A 225 1.44 -0.61 -5.81
N HIS A 226 0.24 -1.04 -5.38
CA HIS A 226 0.03 -2.40 -4.87
C HIS A 226 0.18 -3.49 -5.95
N LEU A 227 -0.27 -3.26 -7.19
CA LEU A 227 -0.04 -4.21 -8.28
C LEU A 227 1.46 -4.35 -8.62
N ALA A 228 2.25 -3.27 -8.54
CA ALA A 228 3.70 -3.33 -8.76
C ALA A 228 4.42 -4.17 -7.70
N VAL A 229 4.00 -4.05 -6.43
CA VAL A 229 4.48 -4.94 -5.36
C VAL A 229 4.06 -6.39 -5.64
N ALA A 230 2.80 -6.64 -6.03
CA ALA A 230 2.31 -7.98 -6.36
C ALA A 230 3.08 -8.62 -7.53
N GLN A 231 3.48 -7.84 -8.54
CA GLN A 231 4.34 -8.31 -9.64
C GLN A 231 5.69 -8.80 -9.12
N ALA A 232 6.32 -8.11 -8.15
CA ALA A 232 7.60 -8.55 -7.57
C ALA A 232 7.47 -9.89 -6.84
N TYR A 233 6.47 -10.05 -5.96
CA TYR A 233 6.18 -11.33 -5.30
C TYR A 233 5.90 -12.46 -6.31
N LEU A 234 5.13 -12.17 -7.37
CA LEU A 234 4.85 -13.13 -8.44
C LEU A 234 6.10 -13.54 -9.22
N GLN A 235 7.05 -12.62 -9.44
CA GLN A 235 8.31 -12.91 -10.13
C GLN A 235 9.25 -13.78 -9.29
N GLU A 236 9.36 -13.54 -7.98
CA GLU A 236 10.13 -14.42 -7.10
C GLU A 236 9.49 -15.81 -6.97
N ALA A 237 8.16 -15.87 -6.78
CA ALA A 237 7.43 -17.14 -6.76
C ALA A 237 7.58 -17.94 -8.06
N ALA A 238 7.61 -17.26 -9.20
CA ALA A 238 7.84 -17.87 -10.51
C ALA A 238 9.25 -18.46 -10.66
N LYS A 239 10.28 -17.71 -10.26
CA LYS A 239 11.67 -18.20 -10.22
C LYS A 239 11.81 -19.41 -9.28
N ALA A 240 11.13 -19.35 -8.14
CA ALA A 240 11.16 -20.36 -7.09
C ALA A 240 10.53 -21.70 -7.50
N ALA A 241 9.29 -21.69 -7.98
CA ALA A 241 8.54 -22.90 -8.35
C ALA A 241 8.67 -23.26 -9.85
N GLY A 242 9.49 -22.53 -10.62
CA GLY A 242 9.76 -22.84 -12.03
C GLY A 242 8.59 -22.61 -12.99
N PHE A 243 7.58 -21.81 -12.62
CA PHE A 243 6.48 -21.44 -13.51
C PHE A 243 6.74 -20.11 -14.22
N ALA A 244 6.06 -19.86 -15.35
CA ALA A 244 6.13 -18.59 -16.06
C ALA A 244 4.96 -17.66 -15.67
N VAL A 245 5.27 -16.39 -15.36
CA VAL A 245 4.26 -15.33 -15.24
C VAL A 245 3.79 -14.93 -16.64
N PRO A 246 2.47 -14.82 -16.91
CA PRO A 246 1.94 -14.29 -18.16
C PRO A 246 2.48 -12.89 -18.48
N LYS A 247 2.81 -12.62 -19.75
CA LYS A 247 3.36 -11.32 -20.18
C LYS A 247 2.42 -10.14 -19.92
N THR A 248 1.12 -10.39 -19.92
CA THR A 248 0.04 -9.46 -19.55
C THR A 248 0.13 -9.04 -18.08
N ILE A 249 0.33 -10.01 -17.18
CA ILE A 249 0.56 -9.80 -15.75
C ILE A 249 1.93 -9.16 -15.49
N SER A 250 2.97 -9.54 -16.21
CA SER A 250 4.34 -9.05 -16.00
C SER A 250 4.67 -7.76 -16.78
N ALA A 251 3.72 -7.19 -17.52
CA ALA A 251 3.92 -5.96 -18.26
C ALA A 251 4.05 -4.76 -17.29
N GLU A 252 4.85 -3.78 -17.69
CA GLU A 252 4.99 -2.51 -16.95
C GLU A 252 3.60 -1.89 -16.72
N LEU A 253 3.38 -1.44 -15.49
CA LEU A 253 2.18 -0.73 -15.07
C LEU A 253 2.33 0.76 -15.41
N PRO A 254 1.22 1.51 -15.60
CA PRO A 254 1.30 2.97 -15.73
C PRO A 254 2.00 3.59 -14.50
N GLU A 255 2.71 4.70 -14.69
CA GLU A 255 3.29 5.46 -13.55
C GLU A 255 2.13 5.87 -12.61
N ALA A 256 2.21 5.60 -11.30
CA ALA A 256 1.12 5.88 -10.36
C ALA A 256 0.70 7.37 -10.33
N ASP A 257 1.61 8.26 -10.72
CA ASP A 257 1.38 9.70 -10.76
C ASP A 257 0.64 10.13 -12.04
N SER A 258 0.53 9.26 -13.08
CA SER A 258 -0.13 9.60 -14.36
C SER A 258 -1.63 9.81 -14.27
N PHE A 259 -2.24 9.43 -13.14
CA PHE A 259 -3.66 9.64 -12.84
C PHE A 259 -3.94 11.01 -12.22
N ASN A 260 -2.93 11.73 -11.73
CA ASN A 260 -3.13 13.03 -11.07
C ASN A 260 -3.61 14.14 -12.02
N ASP A 261 -3.17 14.09 -13.29
CA ASP A 261 -3.33 15.17 -14.28
C ASP A 261 -4.42 14.93 -15.34
N ARG A 262 -5.21 13.84 -15.23
CA ARG A 262 -6.19 13.45 -16.26
C ARG A 262 -7.63 13.79 -15.90
N ASP A 263 -8.42 14.17 -16.90
CA ASP A 263 -9.84 14.47 -16.72
C ASP A 263 -10.72 13.21 -16.70
N ASP A 264 -10.30 12.12 -17.36
CA ASP A 264 -10.96 10.81 -17.33
C ASP A 264 -10.01 9.72 -16.83
N ILE A 265 -9.95 9.56 -15.50
CA ILE A 265 -9.22 8.46 -14.84
C ILE A 265 -10.00 7.15 -14.92
N THR A 266 -11.33 7.22 -15.01
CA THR A 266 -12.20 6.05 -14.92
C THR A 266 -12.03 5.15 -16.14
N GLU A 267 -12.03 5.71 -17.35
CA GLU A 267 -11.82 4.92 -18.57
C GLU A 267 -10.43 4.25 -18.59
N GLU A 268 -9.37 4.96 -18.16
CA GLU A 268 -8.02 4.40 -18.14
C GLU A 268 -7.81 3.35 -17.03
N TYR A 269 -8.35 3.58 -15.83
CA TYR A 269 -8.29 2.60 -14.74
C TYR A 269 -9.02 1.31 -15.12
N ASP A 270 -10.22 1.44 -15.68
CA ASP A 270 -11.05 0.31 -16.09
C ASP A 270 -10.48 -0.44 -17.31
N ALA A 271 -9.74 0.25 -18.20
CA ALA A 271 -9.09 -0.37 -19.35
C ALA A 271 -7.72 -1.01 -19.04
N ALA A 272 -6.92 -0.40 -18.16
CA ALA A 272 -5.52 -0.79 -17.95
C ALA A 272 -5.25 -1.49 -16.61
N VAL A 273 -6.00 -1.18 -15.55
CA VAL A 273 -5.74 -1.63 -14.18
C VAL A 273 -6.68 -2.77 -13.79
N ARG A 274 -8.00 -2.58 -13.82
CA ARG A 274 -8.98 -3.61 -13.37
C ARG A 274 -8.80 -4.97 -14.07
N PRO A 275 -8.59 -5.08 -15.41
CA PRO A 275 -8.41 -6.37 -16.08
C PRO A 275 -7.13 -7.10 -15.62
N ARG A 276 -6.07 -6.36 -15.29
CA ARG A 276 -4.83 -6.94 -14.75
C ARG A 276 -5.01 -7.43 -13.31
N THR A 277 -5.77 -6.70 -12.48
CA THR A 277 -6.15 -7.13 -11.12
C THR A 277 -6.88 -8.48 -11.18
N GLU A 278 -7.90 -8.59 -12.03
CA GLU A 278 -8.67 -9.83 -12.21
C GLU A 278 -7.79 -11.00 -12.72
N GLU A 279 -6.97 -10.76 -13.74
CA GLU A 279 -6.05 -11.76 -14.29
C GLU A 279 -5.03 -12.23 -13.25
N MET A 280 -4.47 -11.31 -12.47
CA MET A 280 -3.56 -11.62 -11.36
C MET A 280 -4.23 -12.47 -10.29
N LEU A 281 -5.44 -12.13 -9.83
CA LEU A 281 -6.17 -12.93 -8.84
C LEU A 281 -6.41 -14.35 -9.34
N ALA A 282 -6.90 -14.50 -10.58
CA ALA A 282 -7.15 -15.80 -11.19
C ALA A 282 -5.87 -16.63 -11.35
N PHE A 283 -4.77 -16.00 -11.76
CA PHE A 283 -3.47 -16.65 -11.89
C PHE A 283 -2.92 -17.10 -10.54
N ILE A 284 -2.91 -16.20 -9.53
CA ILE A 284 -2.44 -16.52 -8.17
C ILE A 284 -3.27 -17.65 -7.55
N ASP A 285 -4.61 -17.61 -7.69
CA ASP A 285 -5.47 -18.68 -7.18
C ASP A 285 -5.23 -20.03 -7.87
N LYS A 286 -4.89 -20.03 -9.16
CA LYS A 286 -4.48 -21.25 -9.87
C LYS A 286 -3.15 -21.79 -9.34
N GLN A 287 -2.11 -20.96 -9.25
CA GLN A 287 -0.80 -21.40 -8.78
C GLN A 287 -0.84 -21.85 -7.31
N ARG A 288 -1.54 -21.10 -6.44
CA ARG A 288 -1.69 -21.47 -5.02
C ARG A 288 -2.35 -22.84 -4.86
N LYS A 289 -3.42 -23.13 -5.62
CA LYS A 289 -4.08 -24.45 -5.59
C LYS A 289 -3.16 -25.57 -6.08
N SER A 290 -2.42 -25.33 -7.16
CA SER A 290 -1.47 -26.32 -7.71
C SER A 290 -0.36 -26.63 -6.69
N LEU A 291 0.18 -25.60 -6.04
CA LEU A 291 1.27 -25.73 -5.08
C LEU A 291 0.81 -26.40 -3.78
N ILE A 292 -0.40 -26.07 -3.27
CA ILE A 292 -1.01 -26.77 -2.13
C ILE A 292 -1.18 -28.27 -2.44
N ALA A 293 -1.65 -28.64 -3.62
CA ALA A 293 -1.77 -30.05 -4.01
C ALA A 293 -0.40 -30.77 -3.98
N THR A 294 0.65 -30.13 -4.52
CA THR A 294 2.03 -30.66 -4.45
C THR A 294 2.53 -30.83 -3.01
N ILE A 295 2.32 -29.82 -2.15
CA ILE A 295 2.71 -29.86 -0.73
C ILE A 295 1.96 -30.97 0.03
N ASP A 296 0.66 -31.15 -0.25
CA ASP A 296 -0.21 -32.14 0.39
C ASP A 296 -0.11 -33.54 -0.24
N GLY A 297 0.71 -33.72 -1.29
CA GLY A 297 0.94 -35.01 -1.96
C GLY A 297 -0.20 -35.51 -2.85
N ASN A 298 -1.00 -34.60 -3.43
CA ASN A 298 -2.17 -34.88 -4.29
C ASN A 298 -1.95 -34.52 -5.78
#